data_AF-A0AAU3DBB7-F1
#
_entry.id   AF-A0AAU3DBB7-F1
#
_cell.length_a   1.000
_cell.length_b   1.000
_cell.length_c   1.000
_cell.angle_alpha   90.00
_cell.angle_beta   90.00
_cell.angle_gamma   90.00
#
_symmetry.space_group_name_H-M   'P 1'
#
loop_
_entity.id
_entity.type
_entity.pdbx_description
1 polymer ?
#
loop_
_entity_poly.entity_id
_entity_poly.type
_entity_poly.pdbx_seq_one_letter_code
_entity_poly.pdbx_strand_id
1 'polypeptide(L)' 'MSGNGEVAPGALAAPLEALEGPRRYLLEVPADGGGLDLFIYDVDGWLVDVSFVPPYLDTGAG' A
#
# COMPACT_ATOMS: atom_id res chain seq x y z
N MET A 1 -22.85 -7.01 19.55
CA MET A 1 -21.57 -7.63 19.99
C MET A 1 -20.62 -7.49 18.80
N SER A 2 -19.79 -6.45 18.76
CA SER A 2 -18.89 -6.18 17.62
C SER A 2 -17.47 -6.57 18.03
N GLY A 3 -17.06 -7.78 17.65
CA GLY A 3 -15.68 -8.20 17.77
C GLY A 3 -14.90 -7.64 16.59
N ASN A 4 -14.29 -6.46 16.76
CA ASN A 4 -13.19 -6.07 15.90
C ASN A 4 -12.07 -7.05 16.24
N GLY A 5 -11.91 -8.09 15.42
CA GLY A 5 -10.98 -9.18 15.67
C GLY A 5 -9.59 -8.64 15.93
N GLU A 6 -9.11 -8.86 17.15
CA GLU A 6 -7.73 -8.59 17.53
C GLU A 6 -6.83 -9.41 16.61
N VAL A 7 -6.11 -8.74 15.71
CA VAL A 7 -5.22 -9.42 14.77
C VAL A 7 -4.03 -9.92 15.56
N ALA A 8 -3.94 -11.24 15.74
CA ALA A 8 -2.87 -11.87 16.50
C ALA A 8 -1.48 -11.43 15.97
N PRO A 9 -0.52 -11.13 16.85
CA PRO A 9 0.85 -10.85 16.45
C PRO A 9 1.40 -12.02 15.60
N GLY A 10 1.71 -11.76 14.34
CA GLY A 10 2.15 -12.77 13.37
C GLY A 10 1.13 -13.15 12.29
N ALA A 11 -0.12 -12.68 12.34
CA ALA A 11 -1.08 -12.87 11.25
C ALA A 11 -0.68 -12.13 9.95
N LEU A 12 0.19 -11.12 10.05
CA LEU A 12 0.81 -10.45 8.90
C LEU A 12 2.09 -11.14 8.41
N ALA A 13 2.57 -12.19 9.09
CA ALA A 13 3.76 -12.95 8.70
C ALA A 13 3.40 -14.12 7.77
N ALA A 14 2.46 -13.90 6.84
CA ALA A 14 2.32 -14.80 5.72
C ALA A 14 3.70 -14.86 5.01
N PRO A 15 4.20 -16.05 4.66
CA PRO A 15 5.43 -16.17 3.88
C PRO A 15 5.33 -15.25 2.66
N LEU A 16 6.41 -14.58 2.27
CA LEU A 16 6.40 -13.69 1.11
C LEU A 16 5.90 -14.43 -0.15
N GLU A 17 6.11 -15.76 -0.20
CA GLU A 17 5.60 -16.66 -1.24
C GLU A 17 4.08 -16.83 -1.22
N ALA A 18 3.41 -16.64 -0.07
CA ALA A 18 1.95 -16.65 0.04
C ALA A 18 1.30 -15.31 -0.37
N LEU A 19 2.12 -14.27 -0.59
CA LEU A 19 1.71 -12.97 -1.12
C LEU A 19 1.88 -12.89 -2.65
N GLU A 20 2.04 -14.04 -3.34
CA GLU A 20 2.03 -14.13 -4.81
C GLU A 20 0.64 -13.80 -5.38
N GLY A 21 0.25 -12.53 -5.24
CA GLY A 21 -0.82 -11.92 -5.99
C GLY A 21 -0.35 -11.51 -7.39
N PRO A 22 -1.29 -11.09 -8.25
CA PRO A 22 -0.92 -10.53 -9.55
C PRO A 22 0.05 -9.37 -9.35
N ARG A 23 1.08 -9.30 -10.21
CA ARG A 23 2.03 -8.17 -10.21
C ARG A 23 1.25 -6.85 -10.35
N ARG A 24 1.70 -5.83 -9.65
CA ARG A 24 1.15 -4.48 -9.73
C ARG A 24 2.28 -3.49 -9.92
N TYR A 25 1.98 -2.38 -10.58
CA TYR A 25 2.89 -1.26 -10.76
C TYR A 25 2.49 -0.14 -9.81
N LEU A 26 3.46 0.47 -9.15
CA LEU A 26 3.26 1.62 -8.28
C LEU A 26 3.89 2.86 -8.93
N LEU A 27 3.11 3.93 -9.04
CA LEU A 27 3.59 5.26 -9.39
C LEU A 27 3.42 6.17 -8.18
N GLU A 28 4.52 6.75 -7.73
CA GLU A 28 4.56 7.69 -6.62
C GLU A 28 4.65 9.11 -7.16
N VAL A 29 3.75 9.98 -6.72
CA VAL A 29 3.69 11.38 -7.14
C VAL A 29 3.70 12.25 -5.89
N PRO A 30 4.54 13.29 -5.80
CA PRO A 30 4.47 14.26 -4.71
C PRO A 30 3.08 14.90 -4.63
N ALA A 31 2.46 14.85 -3.46
CA ALA A 31 1.13 15.40 -3.26
C ALA A 31 1.17 16.91 -2.95
N ASP A 32 0.15 17.64 -3.39
CA ASP A 32 -0.02 19.06 -3.08
C ASP A 32 -0.31 19.23 -1.58
N GLY A 33 0.69 19.69 -0.82
CA GLY A 33 0.63 19.79 0.65
C GLY A 33 1.63 18.88 1.38
N GLY A 34 2.43 18.12 0.64
CA GLY A 34 3.45 17.21 1.16
C GLY A 34 2.95 15.77 1.28
N GLY A 35 3.89 14.82 1.31
CA GLY A 35 3.59 13.39 1.23
C GLY A 35 3.54 12.89 -0.21
N LEU A 36 2.93 11.73 -0.42
CA LEU A 36 2.89 11.03 -1.71
C LEU A 36 1.48 10.54 -2.06
N ASP A 37 1.05 10.80 -3.28
CA ASP A 37 -0.04 10.10 -3.94
C ASP A 37 0.52 8.82 -4.58
N LEU A 38 -0.07 7.68 -4.21
CA LEU A 38 0.29 6.35 -4.69
C LEU A 38 -0.78 5.87 -5.66
N PHE A 39 -0.39 5.69 -6.93
CA PHE A 39 -1.27 5.14 -7.96
C PHE A 39 -0.85 3.71 -8.27
N ILE A 40 -1.77 2.76 -8.08
CA ILE A 40 -1.50 1.34 -8.24
C ILE A 40 -2.21 0.84 -9.50
N TYR A 41 -1.44 0.31 -10.44
CA TYR A 41 -1.92 -0.24 -11.70
C TYR A 41 -1.78 -1.76 -11.73
N ASP A 42 -2.69 -2.43 -12.41
CA ASP A 42 -2.51 -3.83 -12.78
C ASP A 42 -1.55 -4.01 -13.97
N VAL A 43 -1.34 -5.27 -14.38
CA VAL A 43 -0.43 -5.61 -15.47
C VAL A 43 -0.87 -5.11 -16.85
N ASP A 44 -2.15 -4.83 -17.02
CA ASP A 44 -2.75 -4.33 -18.26
C ASP A 44 -2.77 -2.79 -18.30
N GLY A 45 -2.32 -2.13 -17.22
CA GLY A 45 -2.25 -0.68 -17.10
C GLY A 45 -3.54 -0.03 -16.60
N TRP A 46 -4.48 -0.80 -16.05
CA TRP A 46 -5.67 -0.23 -15.42
C TRP A 46 -5.34 0.24 -14.00
N LEU A 47 -5.81 1.44 -13.67
CA LEU A 47 -5.72 1.96 -12.30
C LEU A 47 -6.69 1.17 -11.41
N VAL A 48 -6.16 0.48 -10.41
CA VAL A 48 -6.96 -0.38 -9.52
C VAL A 48 -7.10 0.17 -8.12
N ASP A 49 -6.18 1.04 -7.69
CA ASP A 49 -6.24 1.67 -6.38
C ASP A 49 -5.47 3.00 -6.35
N VAL A 50 -5.89 3.88 -5.43
CA VAL A 50 -5.25 5.17 -5.15
C VAL A 50 -5.16 5.34 -3.64
N SER A 51 -3.95 5.57 -3.15
CA SER A 51 -3.67 5.75 -1.72
C SER A 51 -2.87 7.03 -1.49
N PHE A 52 -2.94 7.57 -0.28
CA PHE A 52 -2.19 8.75 0.13
C PHE A 52 -1.29 8.41 1.32
N VAL A 53 0.00 8.76 1.22
CA VAL A 53 0.98 8.68 2.31
C VAL A 53 1.19 10.08 2.87
N PRO A 54 0.78 10.34 4.12
CA PRO A 54 1.02 11.61 4.76
C PRO A 54 2.53 11.92 4.91
N PRO A 55 2.94 13.19 4.88
CA PRO A 55 4.35 13.60 4.92
C PRO A 55 5.09 13.16 6.20
N TYR A 56 4.38 12.91 7.30
CA TYR A 56 4.99 12.44 8.55
C TYR A 56 5.29 10.93 8.56
N LEU A 57 4.78 10.19 7.57
CA LEU A 57 5.08 8.77 7.33
C LEU A 57 6.00 8.56 6.12
N ASP A 58 6.14 9.58 5.28
CA ASP A 58 7.13 9.60 4.21
C ASP A 58 8.53 9.74 4.84
N THR A 59 9.20 8.61 5.02
CA THR A 59 10.53 8.55 5.65
C THR A 59 11.66 8.92 4.69
N GLY A 60 11.34 9.35 3.47
CA GLY A 60 12.29 9.99 2.56
C GLY A 60 13.60 9.23 2.39
N ALA A 61 13.58 8.13 1.64
CA ALA A 61 14.79 7.63 0.99
C ALA A 61 14.97 8.38 -0.35
N GLY A 62 15.28 9.67 -0.26
CA GLY A 62 15.51 10.56 -1.41
C GLY A 62 16.57 11.61 -1.08
#